data_AF-A0A2G8PF60-F1
#
_entry.id   AF-A0A2G8PF60-F1
#
_cell.length_a   1.000
_cell.length_b   1.000
_cell.length_c   1.000
_cell.angle_alpha   90.00
_cell.angle_beta   90.00
_cell.angle_gamma   90.00
#
_symmetry.space_group_name_H-M   'P 1'
#
loop_
_entity.id
_entity.type
_entity.pdbx_description
1 polymer ?
#
loop_
_entity_poly.entity_id
_entity_poly.type
_entity_poly.pdbx_seq_one_letter_code
_entity_poly.pdbx_strand_id
1 'polypeptide(L)' 'MDAMTPEMVRQFWSLVSEIGRPDWLNQRDDDLVNLLLSACQKKHALSNVDASILNRYISIRLPLIREIVVD' A
#
# COMPACT_ATOMS: atom_id res chain seq x y z
N MET A 1 -9.26 18.46 5.45
CA MET A 1 -8.01 17.77 5.85
C MET A 1 -8.26 16.29 5.62
N ASP A 2 -8.11 15.82 4.38
CA ASP A 2 -8.24 14.40 4.07
C ASP A 2 -6.87 13.75 4.27
N ALA A 3 -6.59 13.37 5.51
CA ALA A 3 -5.46 12.52 5.83
C ALA A 3 -5.99 11.10 6.08
N MET A 4 -5.25 10.08 5.65
CA MET A 4 -5.58 8.70 5.96
C MET A 4 -5.79 8.56 7.48
N THR A 5 -6.90 7.95 7.88
CA THR A 5 -7.14 7.66 9.29
C THR A 5 -6.13 6.61 9.77
N PRO A 6 -5.79 6.60 11.06
CA PRO A 6 -4.87 5.60 11.63
C PRO A 6 -5.37 4.16 11.41
N GLU A 7 -6.69 3.95 11.35
CA GLU A 7 -7.29 2.65 11.07
C GLU A 7 -7.04 2.21 9.62
N MET A 8 -7.18 3.12 8.66
CA MET A 8 -6.84 2.89 7.25
C MET A 8 -5.36 2.57 7.05
N VAL A 9 -4.48 3.29 7.76
CA VAL A 9 -3.04 3.00 7.77
C VAL A 9 -2.77 1.59 8.29
N ARG A 10 -3.45 1.17 9.36
CA ARG A 10 -3.30 -0.17 9.93
C ARG A 10 -3.80 -1.25 8.97
N GLN A 11 -4.95 -1.04 8.33
CA GLN A 11 -5.48 -1.95 7.32
C GLN A 11 -4.54 -2.05 6.11
N PHE A 12 -3.97 -0.93 5.66
CA PHE A 12 -2.97 -0.91 4.61
C PHE A 12 -1.74 -1.77 4.96
N TRP A 13 -1.15 -1.58 6.14
CA TRP A 13 0.01 -2.36 6.56
C TRP A 13 -0.30 -3.84 6.77
N SER A 14 -1.50 -4.16 7.27
CA SER A 14 -1.96 -5.55 7.36
C SER A 14 -2.09 -6.19 5.97
N LEU A 15 -2.54 -5.41 4.98
CA LEU A 15 -2.72 -5.85 3.61
C LEU A 15 -1.36 -5.99 2.89
N VAL A 16 -0.42 -5.07 3.13
CA VAL A 16 0.99 -5.17 2.70
C VAL A 16 1.63 -6.46 3.24
N SER A 17 1.48 -6.72 4.54
CA SER A 17 2.04 -7.92 5.19
C SER A 17 1.38 -9.20 4.69
N GLU A 18 0.08 -9.17 4.37
CA GLU A 18 -0.64 -10.33 3.84
C GLU A 18 -0.32 -10.61 2.37
N ILE A 19 -0.18 -9.56 1.54
CA ILE A 19 0.27 -9.76 0.16
C ILE A 19 1.74 -10.14 0.13
N GLY A 20 2.54 -9.64 1.09
CA GLY A 20 3.98 -9.85 1.31
C GLY A 20 4.52 -11.07 0.59
N ARG A 21 4.78 -10.89 -0.71
CA ARG A 21 5.22 -11.95 -1.60
C ARG A 21 6.71 -11.76 -1.80
N PRO A 22 7.50 -12.84 -1.80
CA PRO A 22 8.93 -12.76 -2.09
C PRO A 22 9.23 -12.14 -3.48
N ASP A 23 8.25 -12.12 -4.38
CA ASP A 23 8.36 -11.57 -5.73
C ASP A 23 8.28 -10.03 -5.80
N TRP A 24 7.82 -9.35 -4.74
CA TRP A 24 7.74 -7.89 -4.69
C TRP A 24 9.10 -7.21 -4.87
N LEU A 25 10.16 -7.87 -4.41
CA LEU A 25 11.53 -7.42 -4.57
C LEU A 25 11.96 -7.26 -6.03
N ASN A 26 11.31 -8.01 -6.93
CA ASN A 26 11.61 -8.02 -8.35
C ASN A 26 10.68 -7.10 -9.16
N GLN A 27 9.61 -6.58 -8.56
CA GLN A 27 8.71 -5.64 -9.21
C GLN A 27 9.25 -4.20 -9.15
N ARG A 28 8.94 -3.44 -10.20
CA ARG A 28 9.21 -2.00 -10.21
C ARG A 28 8.28 -1.29 -9.23
N ASP A 29 8.76 -0.18 -8.72
CA ASP A 29 8.06 0.70 -7.80
C ASP A 29 6.64 1.07 -8.28
N ASP A 30 6.48 1.42 -9.56
CA ASP A 30 5.18 1.70 -10.20
C ASP A 30 4.22 0.51 -10.20
N ASP A 31 4.75 -0.70 -10.40
CA ASP A 31 3.98 -1.95 -10.44
C ASP A 31 3.48 -2.30 -9.03
N LEU A 32 4.38 -2.15 -8.04
CA LEU A 32 4.09 -2.33 -6.62
C LEU A 32 3.00 -1.37 -6.13
N VAL A 33 3.11 -0.09 -6.49
CA VAL A 33 2.13 0.94 -6.13
C VAL A 33 0.77 0.59 -6.73
N ASN A 34 0.71 0.22 -8.01
CA ASN A 34 -0.54 -0.20 -8.66
C ASN A 34 -1.15 -1.44 -8.02
N LEU A 35 -0.33 -2.43 -7.66
CA LEU A 35 -0.77 -3.67 -7.04
C LEU A 35 -1.36 -3.41 -5.65
N LEU A 36 -0.67 -2.61 -4.84
CA LEU A 36 -1.14 -2.16 -3.53
C LEU A 36 -2.43 -1.36 -3.62
N LEU A 37 -2.50 -0.40 -4.54
CA LEU A 37 -3.69 0.41 -4.76
C LEU A 37 -4.88 -0.46 -5.17
N SER A 38 -4.67 -1.37 -6.12
CA SER A 38 -5.69 -2.31 -6.61
C SER A 38 -6.16 -3.26 -5.50
N ALA A 39 -5.25 -3.74 -4.66
CA ALA A 39 -5.60 -4.65 -3.57
C ALA A 39 -6.36 -3.94 -2.44
N CYS A 40 -5.99 -2.69 -2.14
CA CYS A 40 -6.72 -1.82 -1.22
C CYS A 40 -8.14 -1.51 -1.71
N GLN A 41 -8.30 -1.24 -3.01
CA GLN A 41 -9.61 -1.04 -3.63
C GLN A 41 -10.45 -2.32 -3.58
N LYS A 42 -9.87 -3.47 -3.93
CA LYS A 42 -10.55 -4.77 -3.91
C LYS A 42 -11.00 -5.21 -2.53
N LYS A 43 -10.19 -5.01 -1.48
CA LYS A 43 -10.55 -5.36 -0.10
C LYS A 43 -11.55 -4.39 0.53
N HIS A 44 -11.97 -3.32 -0.19
CA HIS A 44 -12.86 -2.28 0.32
C HIS A 44 -12.34 -1.55 1.58
N ALA A 45 -11.12 -1.85 2.04
CA ALA A 45 -10.46 -1.26 3.20
C ALA A 45 -10.33 0.27 3.07
N LEU A 46 -10.27 0.76 1.83
CA LEU A 46 -10.00 2.15 1.48
C LEU A 46 -11.02 2.72 0.48
N SER A 47 -12.21 2.13 0.41
CA SER A 47 -13.24 2.49 -0.58
C SER A 47 -13.66 3.97 -0.55
N ASN A 48 -13.42 4.66 0.57
CA ASN A 48 -13.71 6.08 0.76
C ASN A 48 -12.46 6.99 0.76
N VAL A 49 -11.25 6.44 0.58
CA VAL A 49 -10.04 7.25 0.48
C VAL A 49 -9.84 7.61 -0.99
N ASP A 50 -9.58 8.88 -1.26
CA ASP A 50 -9.14 9.33 -2.59
C ASP A 50 -7.96 8.48 -3.04
N ALA A 51 -8.10 7.81 -4.19
CA ALA A 51 -7.05 7.00 -4.78
C ALA A 51 -5.75 7.82 -4.94
N SER A 52 -5.86 9.12 -5.18
CA SER A 52 -4.73 10.07 -5.23
C SER A 52 -3.99 10.20 -3.89
N ILE A 53 -4.71 10.20 -2.77
CA ILE A 53 -4.13 10.27 -1.42
C ILE A 53 -3.44 8.96 -1.09
N LEU A 54 -4.09 7.85 -1.39
CA LEU A 54 -3.51 6.51 -1.19
C LEU A 54 -2.26 6.33 -2.05
N ASN A 55 -2.34 6.68 -3.33
CA ASN A 55 -1.22 6.60 -4.27
C ASN A 55 -0.03 7.42 -3.76
N ARG A 56 -0.27 8.67 -3.35
CA ARG A 56 0.77 9.53 -2.77
C ARG A 56 1.35 8.94 -1.50
N TYR A 57 0.51 8.42 -0.62
CA TYR A 57 0.94 7.78 0.63
C TYR A 57 1.81 6.53 0.37
N ILE A 58 1.39 5.68 -0.57
CA ILE A 58 2.13 4.49 -0.97
C ILE A 58 3.47 4.90 -1.58
N SER A 59 3.51 5.83 -2.55
CA SER A 59 4.77 6.30 -3.15
C SER A 59 5.75 6.86 -2.10
N ILE A 60 5.25 7.58 -1.10
CA ILE A 60 6.10 8.11 -0.01
C ILE A 60 6.65 6.99 0.87
N ARG A 61 5.84 5.95 1.14
CA ARG A 61 6.20 4.84 2.04
C ARG A 61 6.75 3.61 1.33
N LEU A 62 6.81 3.63 0.01
CA LEU A 62 7.34 2.55 -0.83
C LEU A 62 8.76 2.12 -0.44
N PRO A 63 9.74 3.02 -0.22
CA PRO A 63 11.06 2.62 0.26
C PRO A 63 11.00 1.87 1.59
N LEU A 64 10.13 2.32 2.51
CA LEU A 64 9.89 1.68 3.83
C LEU A 64 9.23 0.30 3.70
N ILE A 65 8.25 0.16 2.80
CA ILE A 65 7.60 -1.12 2.50
C ILE A 65 8.64 -2.12 1.95
N ARG A 66 9.54 -1.64 1.08
CA ARG A 66 10.61 -2.47 0.51
C ARG A 66 11.60 -2.93 1.57
N GLU A 67 11.95 -2.08 2.54
CA GLU A 67 12.77 -2.50 3.67
C GLU A 67 12.09 -3.55 4.55
N ILE A 68 10.78 -3.42 4.80
CA ILE A 68 10.02 -4.36 5.64
C ILE A 68 9.82 -5.71 4.94
N VAL A 69 9.66 -5.72 3.61
CA VAL A 69 9.48 -6.97 2.83
C VAL A 69 10.80 -7.71 2.59
N VAL A 70 11.94 -7.03 2.76
CA VAL A 70 13.29 -7.62 2.65
C VAL A 70 13.72 -8.38 3.89
N ASP A 71 13.13 -8.10 5.06
CA ASP A 71 13.48 -8.72 6.35
C ASP A 71 12.82 -10.09 6.55
#